data_AF-A0AAE1U2A2-F1
#
_entry.id   AF-A0AAE1U2A2-F1
#
_cell.length_a   1.000
_cell.length_b   1.000
_cell.length_c   1.000
_cell.angle_alpha   90.00
_cell.angle_beta   90.00
_cell.angle_gamma   90.00
#
_symmetry.space_group_name_H-M   'P 1'
#
loop_
_entity.id
_entity.type
_entity.pdbx_description
1 polymer ?
#
loop_
_entity_poly.entity_id
_entity_poly.type
_entity_poly.pdbx_seq_one_letter_code
_entity_poly.pdbx_strand_id
1 'polypeptide(L)'
;IISIRTCIAALLPKVPPGYDYKYGVVDEETGNDFGHEETRDDQATTGSYYVLLPDGRLQTVLYSVIQDQGFVADVSYSRRRRR
;
A
#
# COMPACT_ATOMS: atom_id res chain seq x y z
N ILE A 1 16.53 48.93 -18.50
CA ILE A 1 16.01 47.78 -19.27
C ILE A 1 16.27 46.54 -18.42
N ILE A 2 15.23 46.00 -17.78
CA ILE A 2 15.34 44.85 -16.86
C ILE A 2 15.45 43.60 -17.74
N SER A 3 16.64 43.00 -17.79
CA SER A 3 16.89 41.76 -18.53
C SER A 3 16.51 40.58 -17.61
N ILE A 4 15.38 39.96 -17.91
CA ILE A 4 14.82 38.86 -17.11
C ILE A 4 15.65 37.61 -17.39
N ARG A 5 16.26 37.09 -16.33
CA ARG A 5 16.92 35.78 -16.30
C ARG A 5 15.87 34.70 -16.60
N THR A 6 15.96 34.06 -17.76
CA THR A 6 15.23 32.81 -18.01
C THR A 6 15.84 31.74 -17.11
N CYS A 7 15.17 31.44 -15.99
CA CYS A 7 15.51 30.31 -15.13
C CYS A 7 15.35 29.00 -15.90
N ILE A 8 16.46 28.33 -16.17
CA ILE A 8 16.52 26.93 -16.62
C ILE A 8 16.22 26.04 -15.40
N ALA A 9 15.02 26.13 -14.83
CA ALA A 9 14.59 25.32 -13.68
C ALA A 9 13.61 24.19 -14.07
N ALA A 10 13.17 24.12 -15.33
CA ALA A 10 12.02 23.31 -15.75
C ALA A 10 12.35 21.97 -16.44
N LEU A 11 13.59 21.49 -16.42
CA LEU A 11 14.00 20.30 -17.19
C LEU A 11 14.51 19.13 -16.34
N LEU A 12 14.25 19.12 -15.04
CA LEU A 12 14.43 17.88 -14.27
C LEU A 12 13.23 16.96 -14.55
N PRO A 13 13.43 15.69 -14.94
CA PRO A 13 12.32 14.74 -14.99
C PRO A 13 11.71 14.68 -13.60
N LYS A 14 10.44 15.10 -13.48
CA LYS A 14 9.65 14.90 -12.27
C LYS A 14 9.44 13.39 -12.16
N VAL A 15 10.36 12.70 -11.48
CA VAL A 15 10.16 11.31 -11.12
C VAL A 15 8.92 11.29 -10.23
N PRO A 16 7.87 10.54 -10.60
CA PRO A 16 6.69 10.46 -9.77
C PRO A 16 7.08 9.96 -8.38
N PRO A 17 6.50 10.51 -7.30
CA PRO A 17 6.78 10.04 -5.95
C PRO A 17 6.27 8.61 -5.82
N GLY A 18 7.19 7.65 -5.84
CA GLY A 18 6.93 6.24 -5.57
C GLY A 18 7.46 5.86 -4.19
N TYR A 19 6.73 5.00 -3.50
CA TYR A 19 7.18 4.38 -2.26
C TYR A 19 6.73 2.93 -2.22
N ASP A 20 7.46 2.13 -1.45
CA ASP A 20 7.13 0.76 -1.15
C ASP A 20 7.44 0.53 0.32
N TYR A 21 6.48 -0.02 1.07
CA TYR A 21 6.71 -0.44 2.43
C TYR A 21 5.98 -1.74 2.74
N LYS A 22 6.59 -2.51 3.65
CA LYS A 22 6.04 -3.74 4.15
C LYS A 22 6.41 -3.93 5.61
N TYR A 23 5.45 -4.33 6.42
CA TYR A 23 5.69 -4.78 7.78
C TYR A 23 4.80 -5.99 8.10
N GLY A 24 5.25 -6.80 9.05
CA GLY A 24 4.52 -7.94 9.55
C GLY A 24 4.91 -8.22 10.99
N VAL A 25 3.93 -8.64 11.78
CA VAL A 25 4.09 -9.05 13.16
C VAL A 25 3.57 -10.48 13.25
N VAL A 26 4.45 -11.38 13.68
CA VAL A 26 4.10 -12.77 13.98
C VAL A 26 4.57 -13.02 15.40
N ASP A 27 3.62 -13.19 16.30
CA ASP A 27 3.84 -13.47 17.70
C ASP A 27 3.17 -14.79 18.07
N GLU A 28 3.99 -15.82 18.31
CA GLU A 28 3.53 -17.16 18.67
C GLU A 28 3.01 -17.23 20.11
N GLU A 29 3.46 -16.34 21.00
CA GLU A 29 3.06 -16.32 22.42
C GLU A 29 1.65 -15.76 22.58
N THR A 30 1.36 -14.65 21.90
CA THR A 30 0.02 -14.04 21.92
C THR A 30 -0.92 -14.57 20.83
N GLY A 31 -0.37 -15.29 19.83
CA GLY A 31 -1.12 -15.78 18.68
C GLY A 31 -1.49 -14.69 17.67
N ASN A 32 -0.86 -13.52 17.75
CA ASN A 32 -1.10 -12.40 16.84
C ASN A 32 -0.31 -12.58 15.54
N ASP A 33 -1.01 -12.49 14.41
CA ASP A 33 -0.42 -12.53 13.08
C ASP A 33 -1.10 -11.48 12.20
N PHE A 34 -0.38 -10.42 11.87
CA PHE A 34 -0.89 -9.35 11.00
C PHE A 34 0.24 -8.70 10.21
N GLY A 35 -0.09 -8.15 9.06
CA GLY A 35 0.91 -7.50 8.22
C GLY A 35 0.30 -6.65 7.14
N HIS A 36 1.06 -5.65 6.70
CA HIS A 36 0.67 -4.65 5.73
C HIS A 36 1.76 -4.51 4.68
N GLU A 37 1.37 -4.41 3.42
CA GLU A 37 2.22 -3.95 2.33
C GLU A 37 1.48 -2.93 1.48
N GLU A 38 2.16 -1.88 1.06
CA GLU A 38 1.62 -0.89 0.15
C GLU A 38 2.72 -0.36 -0.76
N THR A 39 2.38 -0.28 -2.03
CA THR A 39 3.22 0.28 -3.07
C THR A 39 2.46 1.41 -3.75
N ARG A 40 3.17 2.50 -4.03
CA ARG A 40 2.65 3.60 -4.85
C ARG A 40 3.52 3.77 -6.09
N ASP A 41 2.86 3.72 -7.24
CA ASP A 41 3.42 4.07 -8.52
C ASP A 41 2.63 5.23 -9.13
N ASP A 42 3.25 6.41 -9.16
CA ASP A 42 2.69 7.67 -9.66
C ASP A 42 1.32 8.05 -9.07
N GLN A 43 0.23 7.73 -9.79
CA GLN A 43 -1.14 8.04 -9.41
C GLN A 43 -1.92 6.82 -8.90
N ALA A 44 -1.30 5.64 -8.89
CA ALA A 44 -1.88 4.40 -8.40
C ALA A 44 -1.21 3.98 -7.09
N THR A 45 -2.02 3.72 -6.06
CA THR A 45 -1.57 3.07 -4.83
C THR A 45 -2.27 1.74 -4.72
N THR A 46 -1.53 0.66 -4.50
CA THR A 46 -2.08 -0.67 -4.22
C THR A 46 -1.47 -1.21 -2.96
N GLY A 47 -2.26 -1.87 -2.13
CA GLY A 47 -1.76 -2.50 -0.93
C GLY A 47 -2.60 -3.67 -0.49
N SER A 48 -2.06 -4.43 0.44
CA SER A 48 -2.79 -5.47 1.13
C SER A 48 -2.49 -5.42 2.63
N TYR A 49 -3.52 -5.70 3.43
CA TYR A 49 -3.40 -5.88 4.87
C TYR A 49 -4.07 -7.19 5.27
N TYR A 50 -3.48 -7.90 6.22
CA TYR A 50 -4.07 -9.13 6.75
C TYR A 50 -4.03 -9.17 8.27
N VAL A 51 -5.03 -9.83 8.85
CA VAL A 51 -5.16 -10.05 10.29
C VAL A 51 -5.67 -11.46 10.55
N LEU A 52 -5.00 -12.17 11.43
CA LEU A 52 -5.52 -13.39 12.03
C LEU A 52 -6.55 -13.04 13.10
N LEU A 53 -7.80 -13.38 12.81
CA LEU A 53 -8.90 -13.18 13.74
C LEU A 53 -8.86 -14.24 14.85
N PRO A 54 -9.40 -13.94 16.05
CA PRO A 54 -9.47 -14.87 17.17
C PRO A 54 -10.33 -16.11 16.88
N ASP A 55 -11.16 -16.09 15.84
CA ASP A 55 -11.92 -17.25 15.36
C ASP A 55 -11.11 -18.20 14.45
N GLY A 56 -9.82 -17.89 14.21
CA GLY A 56 -8.90 -18.66 13.38
C GLY A 56 -9.02 -18.41 11.88
N ARG A 57 -9.84 -17.43 11.45
CA ARG A 57 -9.87 -16.97 10.05
C ARG A 57 -8.79 -15.92 9.82
N LEU A 58 -8.20 -15.95 8.63
CA LEU A 58 -7.36 -14.88 8.14
C LEU A 58 -8.26 -13.93 7.33
N GLN A 59 -8.41 -12.71 7.81
CA GLN A 59 -8.99 -11.61 7.04
C GLN A 59 -7.89 -11.02 6.18
N THR A 60 -8.12 -10.91 4.87
CA THR A 60 -7.20 -10.23 3.94
C THR A 60 -7.98 -9.15 3.20
N VAL A 61 -7.48 -7.92 3.27
CA VAL A 61 -8.00 -6.76 2.58
C VAL A 61 -7.02 -6.40 1.48
N LEU A 62 -7.46 -6.43 0.24
CA LEU A 62 -6.70 -5.92 -0.91
C LEU A 62 -7.35 -4.60 -1.29
N TYR A 63 -6.55 -3.55 -1.49
CA TYR A 63 -7.09 -2.26 -1.88
C TYR A 63 -6.26 -1.61 -2.98
N SER A 64 -6.94 -0.81 -3.78
CA SER A 64 -6.37 -0.02 -4.85
C SER A 64 -6.98 1.37 -4.87
N VAL A 65 -6.15 2.38 -5.01
CA VAL A 65 -6.52 3.78 -5.16
C VAL A 65 -6.00 4.26 -6.50
N ILE A 66 -6.93 4.60 -7.39
CA ILE A 66 -6.61 5.18 -8.71
C ILE A 66 -7.36 6.51 -8.79
N GLN A 67 -6.70 7.57 -9.29
CA GLN A 67 -7.23 8.94 -9.33
C GLN A 67 -8.70 9.04 -9.77
N ASP A 68 -9.08 8.32 -10.84
CA ASP A 68 -10.42 8.41 -11.43
C ASP A 68 -11.44 7.41 -10.83
N GLN A 69 -10.98 6.38 -10.13
CA GLN A 69 -11.85 5.32 -9.57
C GLN A 69 -12.05 5.44 -8.04
N GLY A 70 -11.23 6.26 -7.37
CA GLY A 70 -11.26 6.39 -5.92
C GLY A 70 -10.65 5.19 -5.20
N PHE A 71 -11.02 5.00 -3.93
CA PHE A 71 -10.58 3.87 -3.11
C PHE A 71 -11.50 2.67 -3.31
N VAL A 72 -10.95 1.56 -3.79
CA VAL A 72 -11.63 0.27 -3.95
C VAL A 72 -10.93 -0.76 -3.06
N ALA A 73 -11.70 -1.54 -2.31
CA ALA A 73 -11.16 -2.60 -1.47
C ALA A 73 -11.99 -3.88 -1.54
N ASP A 74 -11.29 -5.00 -1.66
CA ASP A 74 -11.81 -6.36 -1.63
C ASP A 74 -11.41 -7.03 -0.31
N VAL A 75 -12.41 -7.45 0.47
CA VAL A 75 -12.22 -8.12 1.75
C VAL A 75 -12.54 -9.59 1.60
N SER A 76 -11.57 -10.45 1.91
CA SER A 76 -11.70 -11.90 1.86
C SER A 76 -11.42 -12.52 3.22
N TYR A 77 -12.06 -13.66 3.49
CA TYR A 77 -11.88 -14.43 4.72
C TYR A 77 -11.50 -15.86 4.34
N SER A 78 -10.29 -16.27 4.69
CA SER A 78 -9.83 -17.64 4.48
C SER A 78 -9.70 -18.38 5.80
N ARG A 79 -10.15 -19.63 5.87
CA ARG A 79 -9.76 -20.52 6.98
C ARG A 79 -8.43 -21.13 6.64
N ARG A 80 -7.43 -20.96 7.50
CA ARG A 80 -6.18 -21.72 7.38
C ARG A 80 -6.48 -23.18 7.71
N ARG A 81 -6.81 -23.97 6.69
CA ARG A 81 -6.96 -25.42 6.83
C ARG A 81 -5.55 -25.96 7.07
N ARG A 82 -5.15 -26.14 8.33
CA ARG A 82 -3.93 -26.87 8.69
C ARG A 82 -4.05 -28.27 8.09
N ARG A 83 -3.17 -28.60 7.14
CA ARG A 83 -2.97 -29.96 6.64
C ARG A 83 -2.13 -30.74 7.64
#